data_AF-A0A7Y4DCK1-F1
#
_entry.id   AF-A0A7Y4DCK1-F1
#
_cell.length_a   1.000
_cell.length_b   1.000
_cell.length_c   1.000
_cell.angle_alpha   90.00
_cell.angle_beta   90.00
_cell.angle_gamma   90.00
#
_symmetry.space_group_name_H-M   'P 1'
#
loop_
_entity.id
_entity.type
_entity.pdbx_description
1 polymer ?
#
loop_
_entity_poly.entity_id
_entity_poly.type
_entity_poly.pdbx_seq_one_letter_code
_entity_poly.pdbx_strand_id
1 'polypeptide(L)'
;SSTQTITFTNQSDDVVRFRIEPTEFNTNDDLKSNDLAVELREEPVGSGDYIGFTTSATNIETKVFTLSFNSGALGEYTFTLIEALDHQDARGNNDLSFDLPVYAVDSDDDDSLMSPLNVTIGDDVQIMQDGTLNITEPTVADLTAVTPPTTAIFDAMPNQSADGATITQFTYDGQLRTLDQNDNGEQQFSFTEGELFITLQGDVRFEPNRNLDHTLSEDIVKSIVVTSSDSDNDVLTSTVTLTITDGDIPTIDNVPTVNLSETNLSDGSAPSGSAVSSTQTITFTNQSDDVTSFRIEPTEFNVGGALTSNGLAVELKADPTTPGGYIGYVTYGSNVETNVFTISFSDTNLGQYTFTLLEALDHADGLLNNNLNFDLPVYAVDSDGDDSLVSQLNVTIGDDVQIVQGGALDITEPNLADGTVSTNTIDVMPEQSADGATITQFTYDGQVRTLDQTDNGEQQFSFTEGELFITLEGEIRFEPNRNLDHTASEDIVKSIVVTSNDSDNDVLTSTVTLTITDGDIPTIDAVPSVTLSETNLSDGSAPSGSAVSQTETITFTNQSDDVASFRIEPTEFNVGGVLKSNGFSVEIKEDSANPGTYIGFITDGSNTEIPVFTISFSA
;
A
#
# COMPACT_ATOMS: atom_id res chain seq x y z
N SER A 1 -60.71 34.45 -38.03
CA SER A 1 -61.91 34.95 -38.73
C SER A 1 -62.37 36.24 -38.07
N SER A 2 -62.80 37.23 -38.84
CA SER A 2 -63.26 38.55 -38.37
C SER A 2 -64.50 38.98 -39.16
N THR A 3 -65.55 39.42 -38.46
CA THR A 3 -66.79 39.93 -39.04
C THR A 3 -66.86 41.44 -38.83
N GLN A 4 -67.03 42.20 -39.90
CA GLN A 4 -67.09 43.66 -39.88
C GLN A 4 -68.19 44.17 -40.81
N THR A 5 -68.45 45.48 -40.79
CA THR A 5 -69.50 46.12 -41.61
C THR A 5 -68.91 47.27 -42.42
N ILE A 6 -69.11 47.21 -43.74
CA ILE A 6 -68.84 48.32 -44.66
C ILE A 6 -69.86 49.42 -44.39
N THR A 7 -69.38 50.65 -44.20
CA THR A 7 -70.27 51.82 -44.16
C THR A 7 -70.50 52.31 -45.58
N PHE A 8 -71.76 52.45 -45.98
CA PHE A 8 -72.14 52.91 -47.30
C PHE A 8 -73.30 53.91 -47.23
N THR A 9 -73.52 54.63 -48.32
CA THR A 9 -74.65 55.55 -48.50
C THR A 9 -75.33 55.27 -49.81
N ASN A 10 -76.67 55.18 -49.81
CA ASN A 10 -77.45 55.13 -51.05
C ASN A 10 -77.46 56.54 -51.67
N GLN A 11 -77.37 56.60 -53.00
CA GLN A 11 -77.38 57.88 -53.74
C GLN A 11 -78.62 57.97 -54.63
N SER A 12 -78.47 57.90 -55.95
CA SER A 12 -79.60 57.84 -56.89
C SER A 12 -80.40 56.54 -56.67
N ASP A 13 -79.67 55.44 -56.48
CA ASP A 13 -80.20 54.10 -56.33
C ASP A 13 -79.69 53.46 -55.02
N ASP A 14 -80.46 52.48 -54.53
CA ASP A 14 -80.11 51.73 -53.32
C ASP A 14 -79.05 50.68 -53.65
N VAL A 15 -78.00 50.60 -52.81
CA VAL A 15 -77.02 49.51 -52.89
C VAL A 15 -77.75 48.19 -52.61
N VAL A 16 -77.57 47.19 -53.47
CA VAL A 16 -78.22 45.87 -53.32
C VAL A 16 -77.24 44.76 -52.95
N ARG A 17 -75.95 44.90 -53.30
CA ARG A 17 -74.88 43.96 -52.90
C ARG A 17 -73.51 44.62 -52.95
N PHE A 18 -72.52 43.96 -52.35
CA PHE A 18 -71.12 44.25 -52.56
C PHE A 18 -70.50 43.13 -53.39
N ARG A 19 -69.52 43.49 -54.22
CA ARG A 19 -68.69 42.52 -54.95
C ARG A 19 -67.24 42.95 -54.91
N ILE A 20 -66.36 41.98 -55.11
CA ILE A 20 -64.94 42.20 -55.38
C ILE A 20 -64.68 41.89 -56.85
N GLU A 21 -63.82 42.68 -57.49
CA GLU A 21 -63.32 42.43 -58.84
C GLU A 21 -62.03 41.60 -58.77
N PRO A 22 -62.06 40.28 -59.05
CA PRO A 22 -60.89 39.43 -58.85
C PRO A 22 -59.72 39.78 -59.78
N THR A 23 -60.00 40.39 -60.95
CA THR A 23 -58.94 40.79 -61.90
C THR A 23 -58.12 42.01 -61.45
N GLU A 24 -58.58 42.73 -60.42
CA GLU A 24 -57.89 43.88 -59.83
C GLU A 24 -57.08 43.52 -58.57
N PHE A 25 -57.22 42.29 -58.06
CA PHE A 25 -56.52 41.81 -56.88
C PHE A 25 -55.11 41.28 -57.21
N ASN A 26 -54.14 41.59 -56.36
CA ASN A 26 -52.77 41.05 -56.39
C ASN A 26 -52.10 41.03 -57.79
N THR A 27 -52.34 42.04 -58.63
CA THR A 27 -51.88 42.07 -60.04
C THR A 27 -50.35 42.12 -60.23
N ASN A 28 -49.61 42.36 -59.16
CA ASN A 28 -48.15 42.34 -59.07
C ASN A 28 -47.58 41.01 -58.56
N ASP A 29 -48.43 40.06 -58.15
CA ASP A 29 -48.05 38.78 -57.54
C ASP A 29 -47.20 38.95 -56.25
N ASP A 30 -47.36 40.08 -55.56
CA ASP A 30 -46.58 40.40 -54.34
C ASP A 30 -47.17 39.70 -53.09
N LEU A 31 -48.48 39.47 -53.04
CA LEU A 31 -49.11 38.71 -51.96
C LEU A 31 -48.95 37.21 -52.23
N LYS A 32 -48.29 36.50 -51.33
CA LYS A 32 -47.97 35.07 -51.48
C LYS A 32 -48.33 34.25 -50.26
N SER A 33 -48.44 32.94 -50.46
CA SER A 33 -48.56 31.92 -49.43
C SER A 33 -47.76 30.70 -49.89
N ASN A 34 -46.79 30.27 -49.10
CA ASN A 34 -45.83 29.21 -49.45
C ASN A 34 -45.14 29.50 -50.80
N ASP A 35 -44.62 30.72 -50.97
CA ASP A 35 -43.96 31.25 -52.17
C ASP A 35 -44.83 31.35 -53.44
N LEU A 36 -46.11 30.98 -53.37
CA LEU A 36 -47.03 31.01 -54.49
C LEU A 36 -47.93 32.25 -54.41
N ALA A 37 -48.11 32.93 -55.54
CA ALA A 37 -48.98 34.11 -55.62
C ALA A 37 -50.43 33.75 -55.28
N VAL A 38 -51.05 34.55 -54.41
CA VAL A 38 -52.44 34.37 -54.02
C VAL A 38 -53.35 34.94 -55.10
N GLU A 39 -54.16 34.08 -55.69
CA GLU A 39 -55.21 34.41 -56.66
C GLU A 39 -56.57 34.55 -55.94
N LEU A 40 -57.51 35.25 -56.56
CA LEU A 40 -58.85 35.44 -56.02
C LEU A 40 -59.90 34.99 -57.02
N ARG A 41 -60.96 34.34 -56.55
CA ARG A 41 -62.19 34.13 -57.34
C ARG A 41 -63.42 34.11 -56.47
N GLU A 42 -64.56 34.39 -57.09
CA GLU A 42 -65.87 34.15 -56.47
C GLU A 42 -66.22 32.65 -56.59
N GLU A 43 -66.57 32.02 -55.47
CA GLU A 43 -66.87 30.59 -55.42
C GLU A 43 -68.00 30.27 -54.42
N PRO A 44 -69.18 29.81 -54.88
CA PRO A 44 -69.61 29.69 -56.28
C PRO A 44 -69.81 31.06 -56.97
N VAL A 45 -69.73 31.10 -58.29
CA VAL A 45 -69.98 32.33 -59.08
C VAL A 45 -71.37 32.91 -58.76
N GLY A 46 -71.44 34.20 -58.46
CA GLY A 46 -72.65 34.94 -58.10
C GLY A 46 -73.15 34.74 -56.66
N SER A 47 -72.34 34.15 -55.78
CA SER A 47 -72.72 33.90 -54.37
C SER A 47 -72.45 35.09 -53.45
N GLY A 48 -71.51 35.98 -53.80
CA GLY A 48 -70.92 36.94 -52.87
C GLY A 48 -69.88 36.34 -51.92
N ASP A 49 -69.49 35.07 -52.11
CA ASP A 49 -68.41 34.39 -51.40
C ASP A 49 -67.16 34.33 -52.29
N TYR A 50 -66.03 34.72 -51.72
CA TYR A 50 -64.74 34.77 -52.39
C TYR A 50 -63.75 33.86 -51.68
N ILE A 51 -62.87 33.24 -52.47
CA ILE A 51 -61.74 32.46 -51.96
C ILE A 51 -60.44 33.05 -52.49
N GLY A 52 -59.50 33.31 -51.58
CA GLY A 52 -58.10 33.48 -51.92
C GLY A 52 -57.46 32.10 -51.98
N PHE A 53 -56.74 31.77 -53.06
CA PHE A 53 -56.13 30.46 -53.25
C PHE A 53 -54.78 30.58 -53.96
N THR A 54 -53.92 29.58 -53.77
CA THR A 54 -52.67 29.42 -54.53
C THR A 54 -52.77 28.20 -55.43
N THR A 55 -52.07 28.23 -56.57
CA THR A 55 -52.00 27.12 -57.51
C THR A 55 -50.58 26.58 -57.60
N SER A 56 -50.36 25.33 -57.17
CA SER A 56 -49.03 24.72 -57.22
C SER A 56 -48.60 24.35 -58.66
N ALA A 57 -47.31 24.05 -58.86
CA ALA A 57 -46.78 23.58 -60.14
C ALA A 57 -47.44 22.27 -60.65
N THR A 58 -48.12 21.52 -59.77
CA THR A 58 -48.88 20.31 -60.11
C THR A 58 -50.38 20.57 -60.31
N ASN A 59 -50.80 21.85 -60.36
CA ASN A 59 -52.19 22.31 -60.46
C ASN A 59 -53.07 21.88 -59.28
N ILE A 60 -52.51 21.82 -58.09
CA ILE A 60 -53.29 21.65 -56.86
C ILE A 60 -53.59 23.06 -56.31
N GLU A 61 -54.87 23.33 -56.06
CA GLU A 61 -55.31 24.58 -55.44
C GLU A 61 -55.38 24.43 -53.92
N THR A 62 -54.78 25.36 -53.20
CA THR A 62 -54.85 25.46 -51.74
C THR A 62 -55.58 26.73 -51.36
N LYS A 63 -56.60 26.66 -50.50
CA LYS A 63 -57.36 27.83 -50.05
C LYS A 63 -56.57 28.56 -48.96
N VAL A 64 -56.25 29.84 -49.19
CA VAL A 64 -55.49 30.68 -48.25
C VAL A 64 -56.42 31.48 -47.35
N PHE A 65 -57.50 32.04 -47.89
CA PHE A 65 -58.52 32.73 -47.11
C PHE A 65 -59.90 32.64 -47.76
N THR A 66 -60.94 32.98 -47.00
CA THR A 66 -62.29 33.23 -47.54
C THR A 66 -62.80 34.60 -47.13
N LEU A 67 -63.65 35.17 -47.97
CA LEU A 67 -64.39 36.39 -47.68
C LEU A 67 -65.84 36.24 -48.13
N SER A 68 -66.76 36.38 -47.20
CA SER A 68 -68.19 36.21 -47.44
C SER A 68 -68.96 37.48 -47.10
N PHE A 69 -69.73 38.02 -48.04
CA PHE A 69 -70.70 39.09 -47.76
C PHE A 69 -72.01 38.49 -47.23
N ASN A 70 -72.53 39.02 -46.13
CA ASN A 70 -73.76 38.51 -45.53
C ASN A 70 -74.99 38.91 -46.36
N SER A 71 -75.64 37.92 -46.98
CA SER A 71 -76.86 38.12 -47.76
C SER A 71 -78.08 38.59 -46.96
N GLY A 72 -78.09 38.39 -45.63
CA GLY A 72 -79.15 38.84 -44.72
C GLY A 72 -78.91 40.20 -44.08
N ALA A 73 -77.68 40.73 -44.14
CA ALA A 73 -77.28 42.01 -43.55
C ALA A 73 -76.33 42.76 -44.48
N LEU A 74 -76.89 43.58 -45.37
CA LEU A 74 -76.14 44.32 -46.38
C LEU A 74 -75.02 45.15 -45.74
N GLY A 75 -73.79 44.97 -46.25
CA GLY A 75 -72.58 45.61 -45.77
C GLY A 75 -71.81 44.80 -44.73
N GLU A 76 -72.41 43.82 -44.07
CA GLU A 76 -71.67 42.90 -43.19
C GLU A 76 -70.88 41.88 -44.01
N TYR A 77 -69.62 41.64 -43.64
CA TYR A 77 -68.75 40.65 -44.27
C TYR A 77 -67.92 39.91 -43.22
N THR A 78 -67.50 38.69 -43.56
CA THR A 78 -66.61 37.87 -42.72
C THR A 78 -65.39 37.45 -43.52
N PHE A 79 -64.20 37.81 -43.02
CA PHE A 79 -62.90 37.36 -43.55
C PHE A 79 -62.33 36.24 -42.68
N THR A 80 -61.88 35.14 -43.29
CA THR A 80 -61.26 34.02 -42.59
C THR A 80 -59.95 33.65 -43.25
N LEU A 81 -58.83 33.87 -42.56
CA LEU A 81 -57.54 33.30 -42.93
C LEU A 81 -57.54 31.79 -42.64
N ILE A 82 -57.04 30.99 -43.58
CA ILE A 82 -57.01 29.52 -43.55
C ILE A 82 -55.56 29.01 -43.56
N GLU A 83 -54.70 29.60 -44.39
CA GLU A 83 -53.27 29.28 -44.48
C GLU A 83 -52.44 30.54 -44.17
N ALA A 84 -51.17 30.34 -43.79
CA ALA A 84 -50.22 31.42 -43.59
C ALA A 84 -49.95 32.19 -44.90
N LEU A 85 -49.69 33.49 -44.77
CA LEU A 85 -49.22 34.35 -45.87
C LEU A 85 -47.73 34.63 -45.63
N ASP A 86 -46.97 34.74 -46.71
CA ASP A 86 -45.53 35.00 -46.62
C ASP A 86 -45.32 36.46 -46.20
N HIS A 87 -44.62 36.67 -45.08
CA HIS A 87 -44.20 37.99 -44.66
C HIS A 87 -42.86 38.38 -45.29
N GLN A 88 -42.37 39.57 -44.95
CA GLN A 88 -41.06 40.02 -45.43
C GLN A 88 -39.95 39.36 -44.60
N ASP A 89 -38.99 38.75 -45.29
CA ASP A 89 -37.91 38.01 -44.65
C ASP A 89 -37.17 38.78 -43.55
N ALA A 90 -36.87 38.07 -42.46
CA ALA A 90 -35.99 38.51 -41.38
C ALA A 90 -36.45 39.79 -40.67
N ARG A 91 -37.76 39.93 -40.43
CA ARG A 91 -38.34 41.10 -39.74
C ARG A 91 -38.95 40.77 -38.39
N GLY A 92 -38.95 39.51 -37.95
CA GLY A 92 -39.69 39.09 -36.76
C GLY A 92 -41.18 39.34 -36.96
N ASN A 93 -41.94 39.40 -35.85
CA ASN A 93 -43.35 39.75 -35.89
C ASN A 93 -43.60 41.09 -36.63
N ASN A 94 -44.20 41.00 -37.81
CA ASN A 94 -44.50 42.14 -38.66
C ASN A 94 -45.93 42.06 -39.24
N ASP A 95 -46.48 43.17 -39.69
CA ASP A 95 -47.83 43.19 -40.27
C ASP A 95 -47.75 43.21 -41.81
N LEU A 96 -48.37 42.23 -42.47
CA LEU A 96 -48.66 42.24 -43.91
C LEU A 96 -50.03 42.87 -44.16
N SER A 97 -50.06 43.92 -44.96
CA SER A 97 -51.31 44.57 -45.35
C SER A 97 -51.52 44.51 -46.86
N PHE A 98 -52.74 44.18 -47.27
CA PHE A 98 -53.16 44.18 -48.66
C PHE A 98 -54.60 44.70 -48.81
N ASP A 99 -54.95 45.14 -50.01
CA ASP A 99 -56.27 45.70 -50.30
C ASP A 99 -57.09 44.76 -51.19
N LEU A 100 -58.38 44.59 -50.85
CA LEU A 100 -59.37 43.93 -51.70
C LEU A 100 -60.21 44.99 -52.43
N PRO A 101 -60.34 44.93 -53.78
CA PRO A 101 -61.05 45.95 -54.55
C PRO A 101 -62.57 45.76 -54.47
N VAL A 102 -63.21 46.44 -53.51
CA VAL A 102 -64.65 46.31 -53.25
C VAL A 102 -65.46 47.36 -54.02
N TYR A 103 -66.56 46.91 -54.61
CA TYR A 103 -67.56 47.72 -55.30
C TYR A 103 -68.93 47.54 -54.65
N ALA A 104 -69.64 48.64 -54.45
CA ALA A 104 -71.07 48.60 -54.18
C ALA A 104 -71.82 48.52 -55.51
N VAL A 105 -72.80 47.64 -55.60
CA VAL A 105 -73.63 47.45 -56.81
C VAL A 105 -75.06 47.88 -56.47
N ASP A 106 -75.66 48.68 -57.33
CA ASP A 106 -77.05 49.16 -57.18
C ASP A 106 -78.05 48.27 -57.94
N SER A 107 -79.30 48.75 -58.05
CA SER A 107 -80.43 47.96 -58.55
C SER A 107 -80.41 47.71 -60.07
N ASP A 108 -79.68 48.50 -60.84
CA ASP A 108 -79.48 48.31 -62.28
C ASP A 108 -78.09 47.78 -62.65
N ASP A 109 -77.38 47.22 -61.65
CA ASP A 109 -76.06 46.58 -61.74
C ASP A 109 -74.92 47.55 -62.11
N ASP A 110 -75.08 48.85 -61.85
CA ASP A 110 -73.99 49.82 -61.95
C ASP A 110 -73.08 49.72 -60.71
N ASP A 111 -71.76 49.78 -60.95
CA ASP A 111 -70.76 49.75 -59.89
C ASP A 111 -70.47 51.15 -59.35
N SER A 112 -70.19 51.22 -58.05
CA SER A 112 -69.53 52.39 -57.46
C SER A 112 -68.12 52.61 -58.02
N LEU A 113 -67.45 53.68 -57.58
CA LEU A 113 -65.99 53.70 -57.65
C LEU A 113 -65.41 52.59 -56.76
N MET A 114 -64.27 52.04 -57.14
CA MET A 114 -63.53 51.06 -56.34
C MET A 114 -63.19 51.64 -54.98
N SER A 115 -63.49 50.91 -53.91
CA SER A 115 -63.06 51.22 -52.55
C SER A 115 -62.18 50.08 -52.03
N PRO A 116 -60.94 50.37 -51.60
CA PRO A 116 -60.07 49.33 -51.05
C PRO A 116 -60.58 48.89 -49.67
N LEU A 117 -60.77 47.58 -49.51
CA LEU A 117 -60.93 46.94 -48.21
C LEU A 117 -59.55 46.50 -47.73
N ASN A 118 -59.00 47.24 -46.76
CA ASN A 118 -57.70 46.94 -46.19
C ASN A 118 -57.78 45.75 -45.23
N VAL A 119 -56.94 44.74 -45.46
CA VAL A 119 -56.74 43.57 -44.61
C VAL A 119 -55.32 43.62 -44.09
N THR A 120 -55.17 43.54 -42.77
CA THR A 120 -53.87 43.43 -42.10
C THR A 120 -53.80 42.08 -41.40
N ILE A 121 -52.78 41.30 -41.74
CA ILE A 121 -52.43 40.03 -41.12
C ILE A 121 -51.13 40.26 -40.38
N GLY A 122 -51.12 39.96 -39.08
CA GLY A 122 -49.89 39.94 -38.30
C GLY A 122 -49.18 38.62 -38.49
N ASP A 123 -47.86 38.70 -38.54
CA ASP A 123 -46.97 37.56 -38.59
C ASP A 123 -47.03 36.76 -37.29
N ASP A 124 -46.74 35.47 -37.42
CA ASP A 124 -46.61 34.65 -36.25
C ASP A 124 -45.25 34.88 -35.57
N VAL A 125 -45.00 34.12 -34.51
CA VAL A 125 -43.76 34.25 -33.75
C VAL A 125 -43.31 32.86 -33.39
N GLN A 126 -42.12 32.52 -33.85
CA GLN A 126 -41.39 31.36 -33.35
C GLN A 126 -41.13 31.51 -31.85
N ILE A 127 -41.42 30.45 -31.06
CA ILE A 127 -41.16 30.45 -29.62
C ILE A 127 -40.15 29.37 -29.30
N MET A 128 -38.95 29.79 -28.92
CA MET A 128 -37.96 28.92 -28.31
C MET A 128 -37.87 29.18 -26.81
N GLN A 129 -37.42 28.18 -26.07
CA GLN A 129 -37.19 28.29 -24.63
C GLN A 129 -35.78 27.83 -24.27
N ASP A 130 -35.15 28.52 -23.32
CA ASP A 130 -33.89 28.10 -22.73
C ASP A 130 -34.09 26.89 -21.82
N GLY A 131 -33.04 26.09 -21.64
CA GLY A 131 -33.13 24.84 -20.91
C GLY A 131 -31.83 24.38 -20.29
N THR A 132 -31.91 23.24 -19.61
CA THR A 132 -30.75 22.58 -19.01
C THR A 132 -30.81 21.08 -19.26
N LEU A 133 -29.65 20.51 -19.57
CA LEU A 133 -29.41 19.07 -19.58
C LEU A 133 -28.46 18.77 -18.43
N ASN A 134 -28.89 17.93 -17.49
CA ASN A 134 -28.05 17.50 -16.38
C ASN A 134 -27.88 16.00 -16.47
N ILE A 135 -26.64 15.52 -16.36
CA ILE A 135 -26.32 14.11 -16.32
C ILE A 135 -25.08 13.88 -15.46
N THR A 136 -24.96 12.68 -14.92
CA THR A 136 -23.78 12.23 -14.19
C THR A 136 -22.99 11.30 -15.09
N GLU A 137 -21.66 11.37 -14.99
CA GLU A 137 -20.77 10.51 -15.73
C GLU A 137 -21.08 9.01 -15.54
N PRO A 138 -21.13 8.21 -16.61
CA PRO A 138 -21.61 6.83 -16.53
C PRO A 138 -20.53 5.88 -16.01
N THR A 139 -20.93 4.89 -15.21
CA THR A 139 -20.00 3.84 -14.75
C THR A 139 -19.75 2.80 -15.86
N VAL A 140 -18.73 1.93 -15.67
CA VAL A 140 -18.52 0.75 -16.54
C VAL A 140 -19.78 -0.12 -16.62
N ALA A 141 -20.51 -0.28 -15.51
CA ALA A 141 -21.74 -1.06 -15.48
C ALA A 141 -22.82 -0.43 -16.36
N ASP A 142 -22.95 0.90 -16.33
CA ASP A 142 -23.96 1.62 -17.10
C ASP A 142 -23.74 1.52 -18.62
N LEU A 143 -22.48 1.50 -19.06
CA LEU A 143 -22.15 1.31 -20.49
C LEU A 143 -22.58 -0.06 -21.02
N THR A 144 -22.71 -1.06 -20.16
CA THR A 144 -23.17 -2.41 -20.52
C THR A 144 -24.68 -2.60 -20.36
N ALA A 145 -25.38 -1.59 -19.84
CA ALA A 145 -26.83 -1.63 -19.69
C ALA A 145 -27.54 -1.64 -21.06
N VAL A 146 -28.78 -2.13 -21.07
CA VAL A 146 -29.60 -2.20 -22.31
C VAL A 146 -29.84 -0.83 -22.93
N THR A 147 -29.83 0.21 -22.09
CA THR A 147 -29.97 1.61 -22.48
C THR A 147 -28.82 2.40 -21.86
N PRO A 148 -27.90 2.95 -22.67
CA PRO A 148 -26.86 3.84 -22.18
C PRO A 148 -27.46 5.04 -21.43
N PRO A 149 -26.73 5.61 -20.46
CA PRO A 149 -27.16 6.85 -19.80
C PRO A 149 -27.33 7.99 -20.79
N THR A 150 -28.50 8.62 -20.76
CA THR A 150 -28.83 9.79 -21.58
C THR A 150 -29.63 10.77 -20.75
N THR A 151 -29.51 12.06 -21.06
CA THR A 151 -30.32 13.11 -20.43
C THR A 151 -31.79 12.91 -20.76
N ALA A 152 -32.68 13.54 -19.98
CA ALA A 152 -34.04 13.75 -20.45
C ALA A 152 -34.02 14.55 -21.76
N ILE A 153 -35.01 14.30 -22.62
CA ILE A 153 -35.22 15.09 -23.82
C ILE A 153 -35.71 16.47 -23.41
N PHE A 154 -35.00 17.50 -23.86
CA PHE A 154 -35.40 18.88 -23.74
C PHE A 154 -35.94 19.37 -25.08
N ASP A 155 -37.19 19.82 -25.08
CA ASP A 155 -37.82 20.44 -26.25
C ASP A 155 -37.51 21.94 -26.24
N ALA A 156 -36.61 22.36 -27.14
CA ALA A 156 -36.23 23.76 -27.32
C ALA A 156 -37.26 24.57 -28.10
N MET A 157 -38.22 23.93 -28.79
CA MET A 157 -39.24 24.58 -29.63
C MET A 157 -40.64 23.99 -29.36
N PRO A 158 -41.20 24.15 -28.15
CA PRO A 158 -42.44 23.51 -27.75
C PRO A 158 -43.68 24.03 -28.48
N ASN A 159 -43.60 25.22 -29.07
CA ASN A 159 -44.65 25.79 -29.92
C ASN A 159 -44.03 26.23 -31.24
N GLN A 160 -44.26 25.43 -32.29
CA GLN A 160 -43.85 25.77 -33.66
C GLN A 160 -44.72 26.92 -34.20
N SER A 161 -44.14 27.72 -35.08
CA SER A 161 -44.88 28.69 -35.90
C SER A 161 -45.87 27.96 -36.84
N ALA A 162 -46.88 28.68 -37.33
CA ALA A 162 -47.87 28.16 -38.25
C ALA A 162 -47.30 27.84 -39.64
N ASP A 163 -46.15 28.42 -39.99
CA ASP A 163 -45.43 28.23 -41.25
C ASP A 163 -44.28 27.18 -41.18
N GLY A 164 -44.12 26.48 -40.06
CA GLY A 164 -43.31 25.26 -39.99
C GLY A 164 -41.82 25.46 -39.70
N ALA A 165 -41.48 26.24 -38.67
CA ALA A 165 -40.12 26.39 -38.14
C ALA A 165 -39.36 25.07 -37.92
N THR A 166 -38.08 25.03 -38.31
CA THR A 166 -37.16 23.93 -37.99
C THR A 166 -35.86 24.41 -37.37
N ILE A 167 -35.18 23.55 -36.61
CA ILE A 167 -33.80 23.78 -36.18
C ILE A 167 -32.88 23.65 -37.39
N THR A 168 -32.17 24.73 -37.73
CA THR A 168 -31.26 24.78 -38.88
C THR A 168 -29.81 24.54 -38.49
N GLN A 169 -29.42 25.04 -37.33
CA GLN A 169 -28.05 24.98 -36.84
C GLN A 169 -28.00 25.06 -35.32
N PHE A 170 -26.84 24.74 -34.76
CA PHE A 170 -26.53 25.01 -33.36
C PHE A 170 -25.06 25.37 -33.19
N THR A 171 -24.72 25.95 -32.05
CA THR A 171 -23.33 26.06 -31.59
C THR A 171 -23.14 25.23 -30.33
N TYR A 172 -22.00 24.54 -30.23
CA TYR A 172 -21.54 23.86 -29.01
C TYR A 172 -20.26 24.56 -28.56
N ASP A 173 -20.31 25.25 -27.42
CA ASP A 173 -19.25 26.14 -26.94
C ASP A 173 -18.75 27.11 -28.02
N GLY A 174 -19.69 27.67 -28.79
CA GLY A 174 -19.41 28.61 -29.88
C GLY A 174 -18.93 27.97 -31.19
N GLN A 175 -18.75 26.65 -31.25
CA GLN A 175 -18.50 25.96 -32.52
C GLN A 175 -19.78 25.67 -33.28
N LEU A 176 -19.93 26.26 -34.46
CA LEU A 176 -21.09 26.06 -35.33
C LEU A 176 -21.16 24.63 -35.90
N ARG A 177 -22.38 24.09 -35.95
CA ARG A 177 -22.80 22.87 -36.64
C ARG A 177 -24.14 23.10 -37.32
N THR A 178 -24.39 22.43 -38.44
CA THR A 178 -25.63 22.55 -39.22
C THR A 178 -26.36 21.23 -39.22
N LEU A 179 -27.70 21.27 -39.16
CA LEU A 179 -28.54 20.09 -39.27
C LEU A 179 -28.88 19.81 -40.74
N ASP A 180 -28.96 18.53 -41.12
CA ASP A 180 -29.50 18.13 -42.41
C ASP A 180 -31.02 18.33 -42.43
N GLN A 181 -31.48 19.29 -43.23
CA GLN A 181 -32.90 19.63 -43.34
C GLN A 181 -33.75 18.54 -44.04
N ASN A 182 -33.13 17.46 -44.54
CA ASN A 182 -33.83 16.32 -45.11
C ASN A 182 -34.00 15.15 -44.13
N ASP A 183 -33.40 15.24 -42.93
CA ASP A 183 -33.49 14.21 -41.90
C ASP A 183 -34.42 14.64 -40.77
N ASN A 184 -35.66 14.13 -40.82
CA ASN A 184 -36.68 14.33 -39.78
C ASN A 184 -36.44 13.46 -38.53
N GLY A 185 -35.39 12.63 -38.54
CA GLY A 185 -34.98 11.85 -37.39
C GLY A 185 -34.12 12.64 -36.42
N GLU A 186 -33.58 11.90 -35.46
CA GLU A 186 -32.60 12.41 -34.51
C GLU A 186 -31.20 12.40 -35.15
N GLN A 187 -30.54 13.55 -35.15
CA GLN A 187 -29.22 13.73 -35.73
C GLN A 187 -28.16 13.74 -34.62
N GLN A 188 -27.11 12.94 -34.80
CA GLN A 188 -26.05 12.72 -33.82
C GLN A 188 -24.79 13.54 -34.13
N PHE A 189 -24.19 14.14 -33.10
CA PHE A 189 -22.97 14.94 -33.17
C PHE A 189 -22.00 14.59 -32.05
N SER A 190 -20.78 14.16 -32.42
CA SER A 190 -19.75 13.73 -31.47
C SER A 190 -18.88 14.87 -30.95
N PHE A 191 -18.59 14.83 -29.65
CA PHE A 191 -17.72 15.77 -28.93
C PHE A 191 -16.78 15.00 -27.98
N THR A 192 -15.84 15.73 -27.35
CA THR A 192 -14.93 15.15 -26.34
C THR A 192 -15.69 14.63 -25.12
N GLU A 193 -16.75 15.34 -24.73
CA GLU A 193 -17.55 15.00 -23.55
C GLU A 193 -18.62 13.92 -23.82
N GLY A 194 -18.95 13.62 -25.08
CA GLY A 194 -20.03 12.70 -25.42
C GLY A 194 -20.70 12.97 -26.77
N GLU A 195 -21.92 12.46 -26.92
CA GLU A 195 -22.73 12.55 -28.13
C GLU A 195 -23.97 13.42 -27.87
N LEU A 196 -24.15 14.44 -28.71
CA LEU A 196 -25.33 15.31 -28.71
C LEU A 196 -26.31 14.86 -29.79
N PHE A 197 -27.58 14.81 -29.44
CA PHE A 197 -28.67 14.41 -30.33
C PHE A 197 -29.67 15.56 -30.46
N ILE A 198 -29.97 15.97 -31.70
CA ILE A 198 -30.92 17.05 -31.99
C ILE A 198 -31.86 16.65 -33.13
N THR A 199 -33.15 16.95 -33.01
CA THR A 199 -34.14 16.83 -34.10
C THR A 199 -34.45 18.19 -34.74
N LEU A 200 -35.00 18.18 -35.96
CA LEU A 200 -35.47 19.41 -36.62
C LEU A 200 -36.62 20.09 -35.84
N GLN A 201 -37.34 19.37 -34.99
CA GLN A 201 -38.45 19.87 -34.20
C GLN A 201 -38.03 20.48 -32.85
N GLY A 202 -36.75 20.42 -32.48
CA GLY A 202 -36.24 21.05 -31.26
C GLY A 202 -35.97 20.11 -30.10
N ASP A 203 -36.15 18.79 -30.25
CA ASP A 203 -35.76 17.84 -29.21
C ASP A 203 -34.23 17.77 -29.12
N VAL A 204 -33.69 17.95 -27.91
CA VAL A 204 -32.26 17.92 -27.59
C VAL A 204 -32.02 16.95 -26.44
N ARG A 205 -31.09 16.02 -26.60
CA ARG A 205 -30.57 15.18 -25.50
C ARG A 205 -29.08 14.89 -25.67
N PHE A 206 -28.43 14.46 -24.60
CA PHE A 206 -26.99 14.19 -24.58
C PHE A 206 -26.69 12.83 -23.95
N GLU A 207 -25.65 12.15 -24.45
CA GLU A 207 -25.08 10.92 -23.90
C GLU A 207 -23.60 11.19 -23.56
N PRO A 208 -23.20 11.25 -22.27
CA PRO A 208 -21.82 11.52 -21.89
C PRO A 208 -20.90 10.32 -22.17
N ASN A 209 -19.65 10.64 -22.48
CA ASN A 209 -18.57 9.66 -22.42
C ASN A 209 -18.25 9.33 -20.96
N ARG A 210 -17.67 8.14 -20.76
CA ARG A 210 -17.00 7.75 -19.54
C ARG A 210 -15.54 8.24 -19.56
N ASN A 211 -14.91 8.27 -18.39
CA ASN A 211 -13.56 8.69 -18.09
C ASN A 211 -13.30 10.17 -18.45
N LEU A 212 -14.21 11.06 -18.05
CA LEU A 212 -14.04 12.50 -18.23
C LEU A 212 -13.29 13.06 -17.02
N ASP A 213 -12.16 13.70 -17.31
CA ASP A 213 -11.25 14.22 -16.27
C ASP A 213 -11.83 15.47 -15.59
N HIS A 214 -12.59 15.28 -14.50
CA HIS A 214 -13.05 16.34 -13.60
C HIS A 214 -13.48 15.83 -12.20
N THR A 215 -12.98 16.49 -11.14
CA THR A 215 -13.24 16.06 -9.75
C THR A 215 -14.71 16.19 -9.32
N LEU A 216 -15.08 15.51 -8.23
CA LEU A 216 -16.37 15.69 -7.49
C LEU A 216 -16.77 17.14 -7.18
N SER A 217 -15.82 18.08 -7.18
CA SER A 217 -16.07 19.50 -6.89
C SER A 217 -16.22 20.38 -8.14
N GLU A 218 -16.04 19.80 -9.32
CA GLU A 218 -16.03 20.47 -10.60
C GLU A 218 -17.11 19.86 -11.52
N ASP A 219 -17.91 20.71 -12.17
CA ASP A 219 -18.85 20.28 -13.20
C ASP A 219 -18.29 20.64 -14.57
N ILE A 220 -18.44 19.75 -15.55
CA ILE A 220 -18.24 20.11 -16.96
C ILE A 220 -19.51 20.81 -17.45
N VAL A 221 -19.40 22.12 -17.70
CA VAL A 221 -20.51 22.96 -18.19
C VAL A 221 -20.29 23.36 -19.65
N LYS A 222 -21.29 23.11 -20.50
CA LYS A 222 -21.26 23.39 -21.94
C LYS A 222 -22.47 24.21 -22.37
N SER A 223 -22.25 25.15 -23.29
CA SER A 223 -23.32 25.99 -23.84
C SER A 223 -23.71 25.52 -25.23
N ILE A 224 -24.96 25.06 -25.37
CA ILE A 224 -25.54 24.65 -26.65
C ILE A 224 -26.54 25.73 -27.08
N VAL A 225 -26.22 26.50 -28.11
CA VAL A 225 -27.16 27.50 -28.65
C VAL A 225 -27.78 26.94 -29.91
N VAL A 226 -29.03 26.50 -29.82
CA VAL A 226 -29.82 26.04 -30.98
C VAL A 226 -30.43 27.23 -31.70
N THR A 227 -30.51 27.14 -33.02
CA THR A 227 -31.06 28.20 -33.88
C THR A 227 -32.12 27.59 -34.78
N SER A 228 -33.30 28.19 -34.79
CA SER A 228 -34.37 27.85 -35.73
C SER A 228 -34.57 28.92 -36.79
N SER A 229 -35.13 28.48 -37.90
CA SER A 229 -35.58 29.31 -39.01
C SER A 229 -36.94 28.81 -39.46
N ASP A 230 -37.84 29.72 -39.77
CA ASP A 230 -39.13 29.44 -40.40
C ASP A 230 -39.11 29.78 -41.91
N SER A 231 -40.27 29.82 -42.55
CA SER A 231 -40.38 29.82 -44.03
C SER A 231 -39.96 31.16 -44.65
N ASP A 232 -40.13 32.28 -43.94
CA ASP A 232 -39.65 33.60 -44.36
C ASP A 232 -38.27 33.96 -43.79
N ASN A 233 -37.57 33.01 -43.17
CA ASN A 233 -36.21 33.16 -42.64
C ASN A 233 -36.12 34.07 -41.40
N ASP A 234 -37.18 34.16 -40.62
CA ASP A 234 -37.08 34.66 -39.26
C ASP A 234 -36.32 33.65 -38.38
N VAL A 235 -35.35 34.19 -37.63
CA VAL A 235 -34.39 33.39 -36.85
C VAL A 235 -34.55 33.65 -35.37
N LEU A 236 -34.73 32.59 -34.58
CA LEU A 236 -34.67 32.63 -33.12
C LEU A 236 -33.60 31.66 -32.60
N THR A 237 -33.10 31.95 -31.40
CA THR A 237 -32.14 31.09 -30.72
C THR A 237 -32.61 30.75 -29.32
N SER A 238 -32.29 29.54 -28.87
CA SER A 238 -32.42 29.10 -27.48
C SER A 238 -31.08 28.59 -26.97
N THR A 239 -30.80 28.83 -25.69
CA THR A 239 -29.62 28.31 -25.00
C THR A 239 -30.00 27.14 -24.11
N VAL A 240 -29.37 26.00 -24.37
CA VAL A 240 -29.42 24.79 -23.55
C VAL A 240 -28.08 24.64 -22.83
N THR A 241 -28.08 24.70 -21.51
CA THR A 241 -26.87 24.47 -20.70
C THR A 241 -26.75 22.99 -20.37
N LEU A 242 -25.68 22.34 -20.83
CA LEU A 242 -25.32 20.98 -20.42
C LEU A 242 -24.42 21.07 -19.19
N THR A 243 -24.75 20.31 -18.16
CA THR A 243 -23.95 20.12 -16.94
C THR A 243 -23.72 18.62 -16.78
N ILE A 244 -22.45 18.21 -16.81
CA ILE A 244 -22.02 16.84 -16.48
C ILE A 244 -21.39 16.92 -15.09
N THR A 245 -22.00 16.21 -14.14
CA THR A 245 -21.43 16.05 -12.79
C THR A 245 -20.57 14.80 -12.76
N ASP A 246 -19.55 14.83 -11.91
CA ASP A 246 -18.66 13.70 -11.72
C ASP A 246 -19.45 12.49 -11.16
N GLY A 247 -18.95 11.31 -11.48
CA GLY A 247 -19.60 10.04 -11.23
C GLY A 247 -19.12 9.32 -9.97
N ASP A 248 -19.04 8.00 -10.07
CA ASP A 248 -18.66 7.14 -8.95
C ASP A 248 -17.13 6.96 -8.90
N ILE A 249 -16.54 7.19 -7.73
CA ILE A 249 -15.14 6.86 -7.41
C ILE A 249 -14.83 5.37 -7.60
N PRO A 250 -13.58 4.97 -7.87
CA PRO A 250 -13.19 3.57 -8.06
C PRO A 250 -13.38 2.72 -6.78
N THR A 251 -13.45 1.40 -6.96
CA THR A 251 -13.53 0.47 -5.83
C THR A 251 -12.38 -0.53 -5.82
N ILE A 252 -11.81 -0.77 -4.64
CA ILE A 252 -10.90 -1.90 -4.38
C ILE A 252 -11.74 -3.12 -3.97
N ASP A 253 -11.68 -4.18 -4.76
CA ASP A 253 -12.47 -5.40 -4.54
C ASP A 253 -11.78 -6.35 -3.56
N ASN A 254 -10.45 -6.48 -3.68
CA ASN A 254 -9.65 -7.33 -2.80
C ASN A 254 -8.18 -6.91 -2.80
N VAL A 255 -7.60 -6.84 -1.59
CA VAL A 255 -6.17 -6.67 -1.36
C VAL A 255 -5.62 -7.98 -0.79
N PRO A 256 -4.87 -8.79 -1.56
CA PRO A 256 -4.30 -10.03 -1.04
C PRO A 256 -3.38 -9.76 0.17
N THR A 257 -3.39 -10.65 1.16
CA THR A 257 -2.54 -10.55 2.34
C THR A 257 -1.08 -10.88 2.03
N VAL A 258 -0.15 -10.25 2.76
CA VAL A 258 1.27 -10.60 2.77
C VAL A 258 1.58 -11.45 3.99
N ASN A 259 2.31 -12.55 3.80
CA ASN A 259 2.82 -13.39 4.88
C ASN A 259 4.32 -13.59 4.66
N LEU A 260 5.15 -13.10 5.57
CA LEU A 260 6.61 -13.22 5.56
C LEU A 260 7.08 -13.70 6.93
N SER A 261 8.37 -14.01 7.04
CA SER A 261 8.96 -14.43 8.32
C SER A 261 10.39 -13.93 8.46
N GLU A 262 10.69 -13.45 9.66
CA GLU A 262 11.99 -12.92 10.09
C GLU A 262 13.08 -13.97 10.08
N THR A 263 12.72 -15.26 10.22
CA THR A 263 13.63 -16.40 10.06
C THR A 263 14.45 -16.32 8.77
N ASN A 264 13.88 -15.73 7.71
CA ASN A 264 14.51 -15.66 6.39
C ASN A 264 15.39 -14.42 6.16
N LEU A 265 15.39 -13.46 7.10
CA LEU A 265 16.26 -12.28 7.06
C LEU A 265 17.73 -12.69 7.09
N SER A 266 18.63 -11.79 6.71
CA SER A 266 20.06 -12.10 6.62
C SER A 266 20.71 -12.48 7.94
N ASP A 267 20.16 -11.95 9.03
CA ASP A 267 20.50 -12.14 10.43
C ASP A 267 19.48 -13.02 11.17
N GLY A 268 18.48 -13.57 10.48
CA GLY A 268 17.51 -14.48 11.07
C GLY A 268 18.07 -15.87 11.37
N SER A 269 17.31 -16.64 12.13
CA SER A 269 17.67 -18.02 12.51
C SER A 269 17.82 -19.05 11.37
N ALA A 270 17.32 -18.77 10.16
CA ALA A 270 17.62 -19.58 8.97
C ALA A 270 17.65 -18.73 7.68
N PRO A 271 18.71 -17.93 7.48
CA PRO A 271 18.77 -16.94 6.41
C PRO A 271 18.56 -17.56 5.02
N SER A 272 17.66 -16.97 4.23
CA SER A 272 17.34 -17.50 2.90
C SER A 272 18.38 -17.12 1.83
N GLY A 273 19.22 -16.11 2.11
CA GLY A 273 20.14 -15.48 1.14
C GLY A 273 19.44 -14.70 0.02
N SER A 274 18.11 -14.58 0.07
CA SER A 274 17.28 -13.81 -0.87
C SER A 274 16.50 -12.73 -0.12
N ALA A 275 15.95 -11.75 -0.86
CA ALA A 275 15.10 -10.73 -0.24
C ALA A 275 13.81 -11.36 0.31
N VAL A 276 13.49 -11.07 1.57
CA VAL A 276 12.24 -11.50 2.22
C VAL A 276 11.10 -10.66 1.69
N SER A 277 10.49 -11.11 0.59
CA SER A 277 9.55 -10.31 -0.20
C SER A 277 8.36 -11.10 -0.72
N SER A 278 7.24 -10.40 -0.96
CA SER A 278 6.02 -10.94 -1.53
C SER A 278 5.45 -9.99 -2.58
N THR A 279 5.19 -10.51 -3.78
CA THR A 279 4.53 -9.77 -4.87
C THR A 279 3.11 -10.30 -5.03
N GLN A 280 2.13 -9.39 -5.01
CA GLN A 280 0.71 -9.70 -5.12
C GLN A 280 0.03 -8.73 -6.09
N THR A 281 -1.25 -8.94 -6.38
CA THR A 281 -2.04 -8.07 -7.25
C THR A 281 -3.39 -7.76 -6.64
N ILE A 282 -3.67 -6.48 -6.44
CA ILE A 282 -4.96 -5.93 -6.04
C ILE A 282 -5.94 -6.09 -7.18
N THR A 283 -7.17 -6.50 -6.85
CA THR A 283 -8.30 -6.45 -7.80
C THR A 283 -9.16 -5.24 -7.48
N PHE A 284 -9.61 -4.55 -8.52
CA PHE A 284 -10.35 -3.30 -8.44
C PHE A 284 -11.33 -3.22 -9.61
N THR A 285 -12.32 -2.34 -9.46
CA THR A 285 -13.27 -2.02 -10.51
C THR A 285 -13.15 -0.54 -10.85
N ASN A 286 -12.94 -0.26 -12.14
CA ASN A 286 -13.04 1.09 -12.68
C ASN A 286 -14.53 1.48 -12.65
N GLN A 287 -14.86 2.61 -12.04
CA GLN A 287 -16.25 3.05 -11.85
C GLN A 287 -16.61 4.07 -12.92
N SER A 288 -16.72 5.36 -12.64
CA SER A 288 -16.85 6.38 -13.69
C SER A 288 -15.50 6.65 -14.35
N ASP A 289 -14.42 6.69 -13.56
CA ASP A 289 -13.07 6.87 -14.09
C ASP A 289 -12.21 5.61 -14.00
N ASP A 290 -11.21 5.52 -14.87
CA ASP A 290 -10.22 4.46 -14.86
C ASP A 290 -9.20 4.70 -13.74
N VAL A 291 -8.96 3.67 -12.93
CA VAL A 291 -7.88 3.66 -11.95
C VAL A 291 -6.55 3.87 -12.67
N THR A 292 -5.76 4.86 -12.24
CA THR A 292 -4.44 5.17 -12.78
C THR A 292 -3.30 4.73 -11.86
N SER A 293 -3.52 4.71 -10.54
CA SER A 293 -2.49 4.33 -9.57
C SER A 293 -3.07 3.84 -8.24
N PHE A 294 -2.18 3.34 -7.39
CA PHE A 294 -2.48 3.02 -5.99
C PHE A 294 -1.55 3.80 -5.10
N ARG A 295 -2.07 4.26 -3.96
CA ARG A 295 -1.29 4.97 -2.96
C ARG A 295 -1.59 4.46 -1.56
N ILE A 296 -0.69 4.73 -0.64
CA ILE A 296 -0.87 4.49 0.79
C ILE A 296 -0.86 5.84 1.48
N GLU A 297 -1.77 6.06 2.42
CA GLU A 297 -1.80 7.30 3.21
C GLU A 297 -0.90 7.17 4.45
N PRO A 298 0.28 7.81 4.48
CA PRO A 298 1.22 7.60 5.58
C PRO A 298 0.72 8.11 6.93
N THR A 299 -0.19 9.09 6.93
CA THR A 299 -0.75 9.65 8.17
C THR A 299 -1.77 8.74 8.85
N GLU A 300 -2.28 7.74 8.15
CA GLU A 300 -3.22 6.73 8.66
C GLU A 300 -2.53 5.44 9.13
N PHE A 301 -1.24 5.28 8.84
CA PHE A 301 -0.46 4.12 9.24
C PHE A 301 0.00 4.20 10.70
N ASN A 302 -0.05 3.06 11.40
CA ASN A 302 0.47 2.87 12.77
C ASN A 302 0.07 3.98 13.76
N VAL A 303 -1.18 4.43 13.69
CA VAL A 303 -1.71 5.47 14.58
C VAL A 303 -1.66 4.96 16.03
N GLY A 304 -0.81 5.58 16.85
CA GLY A 304 -0.56 5.16 18.23
C GLY A 304 0.76 4.44 18.45
N GLY A 305 1.51 4.12 17.40
CA GLY A 305 2.89 3.62 17.48
C GLY A 305 2.99 2.22 18.09
N ALA A 306 2.01 1.36 17.84
CA ALA A 306 1.99 0.00 18.38
C ALA A 306 2.93 -0.95 17.61
N LEU A 307 3.10 -0.73 16.30
CA LEU A 307 4.11 -1.44 15.52
C LEU A 307 5.47 -0.80 15.78
N THR A 308 6.40 -1.58 16.32
CA THR A 308 7.75 -1.13 16.65
C THR A 308 8.82 -2.04 16.02
N SER A 309 10.03 -1.51 15.89
CA SER A 309 11.25 -2.25 15.58
C SER A 309 12.36 -1.69 16.46
N ASN A 310 13.08 -2.56 17.17
CA ASN A 310 14.09 -2.17 18.16
C ASN A 310 13.53 -1.20 19.24
N GLY A 311 12.28 -1.40 19.63
CA GLY A 311 11.55 -0.58 20.60
C GLY A 311 11.13 0.81 20.10
N LEU A 312 11.35 1.13 18.82
CA LEU A 312 10.99 2.41 18.20
C LEU A 312 9.77 2.24 17.30
N ALA A 313 8.81 3.17 17.36
CA ALA A 313 7.63 3.14 16.51
C ALA A 313 8.00 3.24 15.03
N VAL A 314 7.47 2.34 14.23
CA VAL A 314 7.67 2.35 12.77
C VAL A 314 6.80 3.44 12.16
N GLU A 315 7.41 4.36 11.42
CA GLU A 315 6.77 5.43 10.66
C GLU A 315 6.77 5.09 9.17
N LEU A 316 5.87 5.71 8.40
CA LEU A 316 5.78 5.49 6.95
C LEU A 316 6.02 6.81 6.20
N LYS A 317 6.68 6.73 5.05
CA LYS A 317 6.81 7.84 4.10
C LYS A 317 6.86 7.34 2.66
N ALA A 318 6.56 8.22 1.72
CA ALA A 318 6.80 7.94 0.30
C ALA A 318 8.30 7.76 0.04
N ASP A 319 8.64 6.78 -0.79
CA ASP A 319 10.00 6.56 -1.28
C ASP A 319 10.34 7.66 -2.31
N PRO A 320 11.33 8.54 -2.04
CA PRO A 320 11.69 9.59 -2.99
C PRO A 320 12.36 9.06 -4.27
N THR A 321 12.75 7.79 -4.29
CA THR A 321 13.46 7.16 -5.41
C THR A 321 12.58 6.26 -6.28
N THR A 322 11.41 5.86 -5.77
CA THR A 322 10.48 4.94 -6.44
C THR A 322 9.08 5.57 -6.46
N PRO A 323 8.59 6.04 -7.63
CA PRO A 323 7.18 6.42 -7.77
C PRO A 323 6.26 5.29 -7.31
N GLY A 324 5.22 5.62 -6.52
CA GLY A 324 4.36 4.60 -5.92
C GLY A 324 5.04 3.71 -4.85
N GLY A 325 6.26 4.04 -4.44
CA GLY A 325 6.99 3.37 -3.37
C GLY A 325 6.76 4.03 -2.01
N TYR A 326 6.81 3.23 -0.94
CA TYR A 326 6.76 3.66 0.44
C TYR A 326 7.78 2.90 1.28
N ILE A 327 8.33 3.58 2.29
CA ILE A 327 9.34 3.07 3.20
C ILE A 327 8.77 3.12 4.62
N GLY A 328 8.70 1.96 5.27
CA GLY A 328 8.55 1.85 6.72
C GLY A 328 9.91 2.01 7.38
N TYR A 329 10.05 2.91 8.34
CA TYR A 329 11.35 3.23 8.94
C TYR A 329 11.24 3.55 10.43
N VAL A 330 12.36 3.41 11.13
CA VAL A 330 12.56 3.91 12.50
C VAL A 330 13.67 4.95 12.51
N THR A 331 13.59 5.90 13.45
CA THR A 331 14.59 6.97 13.58
C THR A 331 15.36 6.82 14.89
N TYR A 332 16.65 6.50 14.78
CA TYR A 332 17.56 6.40 15.92
C TYR A 332 18.10 7.79 16.35
N GLY A 333 18.70 7.83 17.56
CA GLY A 333 19.40 9.02 18.05
C GLY A 333 20.40 9.56 17.03
N SER A 334 20.38 10.88 16.80
CA SER A 334 21.10 11.59 15.72
C SER A 334 20.39 11.65 14.35
N ASN A 335 19.08 11.34 14.30
CA ASN A 335 18.25 11.38 13.07
C ASN A 335 18.76 10.46 11.97
N VAL A 336 19.22 9.27 12.35
CA VAL A 336 19.60 8.22 11.41
C VAL A 336 18.37 7.34 11.21
N GLU A 337 17.90 7.26 9.97
CA GLU A 337 16.77 6.42 9.59
C GLU A 337 17.25 5.04 9.15
N THR A 338 16.60 4.01 9.66
CA THR A 338 16.77 2.63 9.20
C THR A 338 15.46 2.17 8.59
N ASN A 339 15.53 1.62 7.37
CA ASN A 339 14.37 1.12 6.67
C ASN A 339 14.01 -0.27 7.20
N VAL A 340 12.82 -0.43 7.76
CA VAL A 340 12.32 -1.70 8.31
C VAL A 340 11.63 -2.54 7.23
N PHE A 341 10.89 -1.89 6.33
CA PHE A 341 10.29 -2.53 5.18
C PHE A 341 10.11 -1.54 4.02
N THR A 342 9.86 -2.07 2.82
CA THR A 342 9.42 -1.29 1.66
C THR A 342 8.19 -1.90 1.02
N ILE A 343 7.36 -1.05 0.41
CA ILE A 343 6.27 -1.46 -0.46
C ILE A 343 6.29 -0.61 -1.72
N SER A 344 6.15 -1.24 -2.89
CA SER A 344 6.09 -0.52 -4.17
C SER A 344 4.98 -1.05 -5.06
N PHE A 345 4.19 -0.14 -5.62
CA PHE A 345 3.23 -0.44 -6.68
C PHE A 345 3.95 -0.45 -8.04
N SER A 346 3.55 -1.35 -8.93
CA SER A 346 4.18 -1.51 -10.24
C SER A 346 3.74 -0.44 -11.21
N ASP A 347 4.69 0.27 -11.81
CA ASP A 347 4.46 1.22 -12.91
C ASP A 347 4.03 0.56 -14.23
N THR A 348 4.09 -0.77 -14.34
CA THR A 348 3.80 -1.51 -15.60
C THR A 348 2.63 -2.47 -15.49
N ASN A 349 2.30 -2.92 -14.28
CA ASN A 349 1.21 -3.84 -14.01
C ASN A 349 0.31 -3.21 -12.94
N LEU A 350 -0.68 -2.42 -13.35
CA LEU A 350 -1.60 -1.74 -12.43
C LEU A 350 -2.21 -2.73 -11.42
N GLY A 351 -2.18 -2.36 -10.14
CA GLY A 351 -2.63 -3.20 -9.02
C GLY A 351 -1.58 -4.18 -8.50
N GLN A 352 -0.49 -4.46 -9.23
CA GLN A 352 0.60 -5.27 -8.69
C GLN A 352 1.41 -4.46 -7.67
N TYR A 353 1.71 -5.06 -6.53
CA TYR A 353 2.62 -4.47 -5.53
C TYR A 353 3.61 -5.51 -5.02
N THR A 354 4.76 -5.04 -4.51
CA THR A 354 5.75 -5.88 -3.83
C THR A 354 6.03 -5.30 -2.45
N PHE A 355 5.87 -6.12 -1.41
CA PHE A 355 6.29 -5.81 -0.05
C PHE A 355 7.60 -6.54 0.25
N THR A 356 8.57 -5.87 0.87
CA THR A 356 9.86 -6.43 1.29
C THR A 356 10.14 -6.10 2.74
N LEU A 357 10.37 -7.11 3.57
CA LEU A 357 10.86 -6.96 4.94
C LEU A 357 12.38 -6.83 4.91
N LEU A 358 12.92 -5.87 5.66
CA LEU A 358 14.35 -5.55 5.68
C LEU A 358 14.98 -5.72 7.06
N GLU A 359 14.24 -5.42 8.12
CA GLU A 359 14.68 -5.53 9.52
C GLU A 359 13.59 -6.22 10.33
N ALA A 360 13.96 -6.79 11.47
CA ALA A 360 13.03 -7.39 12.43
C ALA A 360 12.08 -6.34 13.05
N LEU A 361 10.85 -6.77 13.32
CA LEU A 361 9.83 -6.04 14.05
C LEU A 361 9.72 -6.61 15.47
N ASP A 362 9.33 -5.79 16.44
CA ASP A 362 9.21 -6.28 17.80
C ASP A 362 7.93 -7.12 17.96
N HIS A 363 8.12 -8.36 18.39
CA HIS A 363 7.08 -9.33 18.67
C HIS A 363 6.59 -9.25 20.13
N ALA A 364 5.60 -10.07 20.49
CA ALA A 364 5.00 -10.04 21.82
C ALA A 364 5.74 -10.96 22.79
N ASP A 365 6.13 -10.41 23.95
CA ASP A 365 7.13 -11.06 24.79
C ASP A 365 6.86 -12.50 25.25
N GLY A 366 7.91 -13.32 25.24
CA GLY A 366 7.96 -14.64 25.86
C GLY A 366 7.14 -15.71 25.13
N LEU A 367 6.95 -15.54 23.82
CA LEU A 367 6.15 -16.38 22.96
C LEU A 367 6.94 -17.17 21.90
N LEU A 368 8.23 -17.46 22.07
CA LEU A 368 9.15 -18.27 21.22
C LEU A 368 9.07 -18.05 19.70
N ASN A 369 7.94 -18.39 19.10
CA ASN A 369 7.61 -18.09 17.72
C ASN A 369 6.14 -17.65 17.68
N ASN A 370 5.90 -16.42 17.27
CA ASN A 370 4.57 -15.85 17.17
C ASN A 370 4.37 -15.06 15.87
N ASN A 371 3.17 -14.53 15.65
CA ASN A 371 2.86 -13.73 14.46
C ASN A 371 2.50 -12.31 14.89
N LEU A 372 3.09 -11.34 14.19
CA LEU A 372 2.78 -9.93 14.27
C LEU A 372 1.94 -9.52 13.06
N ASN A 373 0.81 -8.86 13.33
CA ASN A 373 -0.14 -8.44 12.31
C ASN A 373 -0.28 -6.92 12.31
N PHE A 374 -0.19 -6.30 11.14
CA PHE A 374 -0.47 -4.88 10.95
C PHE A 374 -1.07 -4.61 9.58
N ASP A 375 -1.68 -3.43 9.43
CA ASP A 375 -2.40 -3.04 8.22
C ASP A 375 -1.78 -1.79 7.58
N LEU A 376 -1.79 -1.75 6.24
CA LEU A 376 -1.43 -0.57 5.45
C LEU A 376 -2.68 -0.01 4.74
N PRO A 377 -3.00 1.29 4.87
CA PRO A 377 -4.20 1.90 4.29
C PRO A 377 -4.01 2.19 2.80
N VAL A 378 -4.55 1.33 1.94
CA VAL A 378 -4.42 1.44 0.48
C VAL A 378 -5.63 2.14 -0.15
N TYR A 379 -5.37 3.02 -1.10
CA TYR A 379 -6.33 3.73 -1.92
C TYR A 379 -6.04 3.48 -3.40
N ALA A 380 -7.10 3.30 -4.21
CA ALA A 380 -7.00 3.39 -5.66
C ALA A 380 -7.26 4.85 -6.06
N VAL A 381 -6.50 5.36 -7.01
CA VAL A 381 -6.62 6.72 -7.54
C VAL A 381 -6.99 6.60 -9.01
N ASP A 382 -8.04 7.29 -9.43
CA ASP A 382 -8.53 7.31 -10.82
C ASP A 382 -7.87 8.42 -11.66
N SER A 383 -8.52 8.83 -12.75
CA SER A 383 -7.92 9.66 -13.80
C SER A 383 -7.88 11.14 -13.45
N ASP A 384 -8.91 11.62 -12.77
CA ASP A 384 -9.08 12.97 -12.26
C ASP A 384 -8.57 13.15 -10.81
N GLY A 385 -8.24 12.03 -10.16
CA GLY A 385 -7.41 12.00 -8.95
C GLY A 385 -8.18 11.72 -7.67
N ASP A 386 -9.40 11.23 -7.78
CA ASP A 386 -10.25 10.84 -6.68
C ASP A 386 -9.83 9.49 -6.10
N ASP A 387 -9.93 9.41 -4.77
CA ASP A 387 -9.57 8.20 -4.04
C ASP A 387 -10.78 7.28 -3.87
N SER A 388 -10.54 5.97 -3.98
CA SER A 388 -11.46 4.96 -3.49
C SER A 388 -11.70 5.11 -1.97
N LEU A 389 -12.66 4.37 -1.44
CA LEU A 389 -12.64 4.09 0.00
C LEU A 389 -11.37 3.31 0.38
N VAL A 390 -10.88 3.53 1.61
CA VAL A 390 -9.70 2.84 2.13
C VAL A 390 -9.90 1.33 2.16
N SER A 391 -8.90 0.58 1.71
CA SER A 391 -8.82 -0.88 1.84
C SER A 391 -7.53 -1.27 2.55
N GLN A 392 -7.62 -2.16 3.53
CA GLN A 392 -6.48 -2.53 4.35
C GLN A 392 -5.68 -3.65 3.71
N LEU A 393 -4.40 -3.40 3.43
CA LEU A 393 -3.42 -4.45 3.15
C LEU A 393 -2.97 -5.06 4.47
N ASN A 394 -3.43 -6.27 4.77
CA ASN A 394 -2.99 -6.99 5.95
C ASN A 394 -1.63 -7.67 5.70
N VAL A 395 -0.69 -7.38 6.59
CA VAL A 395 0.65 -7.98 6.63
C VAL A 395 0.76 -8.83 7.89
N THR A 396 1.20 -10.07 7.72
CA THR A 396 1.56 -10.97 8.81
C THR A 396 3.04 -11.28 8.72
N ILE A 397 3.78 -10.95 9.78
CA ILE A 397 5.19 -11.28 9.94
C ILE A 397 5.28 -12.37 11.00
N GLY A 398 5.83 -13.51 10.62
CA GLY A 398 6.17 -14.59 11.55
C GLY A 398 7.52 -14.30 12.17
N ASP A 399 7.55 -14.35 13.49
CA ASP A 399 8.73 -14.23 14.33
C ASP A 399 9.78 -15.27 13.94
N ASP A 400 11.03 -14.98 14.27
CA ASP A 400 12.08 -15.96 14.19
C ASP A 400 12.22 -16.73 15.51
N VAL A 401 13.36 -17.40 15.74
CA VAL A 401 13.56 -18.20 16.94
C VAL A 401 15.02 -18.12 17.33
N GLN A 402 15.29 -17.95 18.62
CA GLN A 402 16.66 -18.07 19.12
C GLN A 402 17.22 -19.47 18.86
N ILE A 403 18.52 -19.53 18.58
CA ILE A 403 19.27 -20.78 18.47
C ILE A 403 20.42 -20.75 19.48
N VAL A 404 20.33 -21.62 20.49
CA VAL A 404 21.44 -21.88 21.41
C VAL A 404 21.79 -23.36 21.35
N GLN A 405 23.07 -23.67 21.15
CA GLN A 405 23.58 -25.04 21.09
C GLN A 405 24.44 -25.39 22.29
N GLY A 406 24.54 -26.69 22.58
CA GLY A 406 25.38 -27.19 23.66
C GLY A 406 26.84 -27.32 23.22
N GLY A 407 27.71 -27.66 24.15
CA GLY A 407 29.11 -27.89 23.82
C GLY A 407 29.88 -28.64 24.91
N ALA A 408 31.15 -28.90 24.62
CA ALA A 408 32.09 -29.49 25.55
C ALA A 408 33.36 -28.65 25.60
N LEU A 409 33.83 -28.41 26.82
CA LEU A 409 35.11 -27.79 27.13
C LEU A 409 35.96 -28.86 27.80
N ASP A 410 36.87 -29.47 27.05
CA ASP A 410 37.76 -30.50 27.58
C ASP A 410 39.17 -29.95 27.71
N ILE A 411 39.78 -30.12 28.89
CA ILE A 411 41.15 -29.69 29.15
C ILE A 411 41.83 -30.61 30.16
N THR A 412 43.14 -30.75 30.03
CA THR A 412 43.98 -31.41 31.02
C THR A 412 44.62 -30.34 31.90
N GLU A 413 44.79 -30.63 33.20
CA GLU A 413 45.49 -29.71 34.09
C GLU A 413 46.86 -29.32 33.53
N PRO A 414 47.22 -28.03 33.58
CA PRO A 414 48.51 -27.58 33.07
C PRO A 414 49.65 -28.08 33.95
N ASN A 415 50.83 -28.27 33.36
CA ASN A 415 52.06 -28.34 34.15
C ASN A 415 52.51 -26.95 34.60
N LEU A 416 53.34 -26.89 35.65
CA LEU A 416 53.93 -25.63 36.11
C LEU A 416 54.69 -24.87 35.00
N ALA A 417 55.29 -25.60 34.06
CA ALA A 417 56.01 -25.03 32.93
C ALA A 417 55.08 -24.48 31.82
N ASP A 418 53.84 -24.95 31.75
CA ASP A 418 52.90 -24.58 30.68
C ASP A 418 52.31 -23.17 30.91
N GLY A 419 52.29 -22.70 32.16
CA GLY A 419 51.69 -21.42 32.52
C GLY A 419 50.16 -21.48 32.41
N THR A 420 49.56 -20.39 31.93
CA THR A 420 48.11 -20.35 31.68
C THR A 420 47.79 -21.09 30.39
N VAL A 421 46.94 -22.10 30.49
CA VAL A 421 46.35 -22.82 29.36
C VAL A 421 44.86 -22.53 29.32
N SER A 422 44.27 -22.54 28.14
CA SER A 422 42.84 -22.34 27.93
C SER A 422 42.29 -23.48 27.09
N THR A 423 41.03 -23.82 27.30
CA THR A 423 40.27 -24.65 26.36
C THR A 423 40.22 -23.96 24.99
N ASN A 424 39.82 -24.71 23.96
CA ASN A 424 39.29 -24.06 22.76
C ASN A 424 38.07 -23.21 23.12
N THR A 425 37.85 -22.14 22.36
CA THR A 425 36.60 -21.39 22.41
C THR A 425 35.52 -22.18 21.67
N ILE A 426 34.36 -22.32 22.29
CA ILE A 426 33.14 -22.79 21.63
C ILE A 426 32.18 -21.63 21.48
N ASP A 427 31.38 -21.69 20.42
CA ASP A 427 30.30 -20.73 20.19
C ASP A 427 28.96 -21.44 20.44
N VAL A 428 28.22 -20.96 21.45
CA VAL A 428 26.89 -21.48 21.77
C VAL A 428 25.76 -20.82 20.99
N MET A 429 26.02 -19.73 20.24
CA MET A 429 25.07 -19.04 19.37
C MET A 429 25.66 -18.79 17.97
N PRO A 430 26.03 -19.86 17.24
CA PRO A 430 26.71 -19.73 15.93
C PRO A 430 25.87 -19.07 14.85
N GLU A 431 24.54 -19.07 15.02
CA GLU A 431 23.57 -18.36 14.19
C GLU A 431 22.68 -17.59 15.16
N GLN A 432 22.73 -16.27 15.10
CA GLN A 432 21.88 -15.41 15.93
C GLN A 432 20.46 -15.30 15.33
N SER A 433 19.49 -14.89 16.14
CA SER A 433 18.16 -14.51 15.66
C SER A 433 18.19 -13.09 15.07
N ALA A 434 17.17 -12.78 14.25
CA ALA A 434 17.05 -11.49 13.55
C ALA A 434 16.86 -10.31 14.50
N ASP A 435 16.35 -10.56 15.70
CA ASP A 435 16.05 -9.56 16.71
C ASP A 435 17.18 -9.38 17.75
N GLY A 436 18.33 -10.03 17.55
CA GLY A 436 19.56 -9.72 18.29
C GLY A 436 19.67 -10.41 19.66
N ALA A 437 19.61 -11.73 19.69
CA ALA A 437 19.83 -12.53 20.90
C ALA A 437 21.22 -12.34 21.54
N THR A 438 21.22 -12.24 22.87
CA THR A 438 22.45 -12.16 23.69
C THR A 438 22.39 -13.12 24.87
N ILE A 439 23.56 -13.56 25.36
CA ILE A 439 23.65 -14.29 26.63
C ILE A 439 23.41 -13.32 27.79
N THR A 440 22.32 -13.54 28.52
CA THR A 440 21.96 -12.71 29.68
C THR A 440 22.57 -13.24 30.98
N GLN A 441 22.64 -14.57 31.10
CA GLN A 441 23.13 -15.24 32.29
C GLN A 441 23.62 -16.66 31.97
N PHE A 442 24.34 -17.23 32.93
CA PHE A 442 24.60 -18.67 32.98
C PHE A 442 24.48 -19.19 34.41
N THR A 443 24.35 -20.50 34.55
CA THR A 443 24.53 -21.18 35.84
C THR A 443 25.80 -22.02 35.80
N TYR A 444 26.56 -22.00 36.89
CA TYR A 444 27.70 -22.88 37.12
C TYR A 444 27.42 -23.68 38.38
N ASP A 445 27.34 -25.00 38.28
CA ASP A 445 26.91 -25.90 39.37
C ASP A 445 25.59 -25.44 40.05
N GLY A 446 24.65 -24.95 39.23
CA GLY A 446 23.34 -24.48 39.67
C GLY A 446 23.32 -23.10 40.33
N GLN A 447 24.44 -22.38 40.38
CA GLN A 447 24.50 -20.98 40.85
C GLN A 447 24.46 -20.01 39.67
N VAL A 448 23.51 -19.06 39.70
CA VAL A 448 23.33 -18.06 38.63
C VAL A 448 24.45 -17.00 38.65
N ARG A 449 24.89 -16.61 37.46
CA ARG A 449 25.80 -15.51 37.14
C ARG A 449 25.18 -14.72 35.99
N THR A 450 25.07 -13.40 36.15
CA THR A 450 24.52 -12.50 35.12
C THR A 450 25.65 -11.80 34.39
N LEU A 451 25.50 -11.64 33.08
CA LEU A 451 26.45 -10.88 32.25
C LEU A 451 26.09 -9.39 32.26
N ASP A 452 27.10 -8.53 32.17
CA ASP A 452 26.91 -7.10 31.92
C ASP A 452 26.52 -6.89 30.46
N GLN A 453 25.26 -6.50 30.21
CA GLN A 453 24.71 -6.29 28.87
C GLN A 453 25.27 -5.05 28.15
N THR A 454 26.20 -4.32 28.79
CA THR A 454 26.89 -3.17 28.20
C THR A 454 28.33 -3.47 27.79
N ASP A 455 28.82 -4.68 28.09
CA ASP A 455 30.17 -5.14 27.77
C ASP A 455 30.12 -6.20 26.66
N ASN A 456 30.35 -5.76 25.42
CA ASN A 456 30.47 -6.63 24.23
C ASN A 456 31.83 -7.35 24.17
N GLY A 457 32.67 -7.21 25.20
CA GLY A 457 33.91 -7.94 25.35
C GLY A 457 33.72 -9.29 26.03
N GLU A 458 34.85 -9.98 26.21
CA GLU A 458 34.90 -11.21 27.00
C GLU A 458 34.81 -10.90 28.50
N GLN A 459 33.84 -11.50 29.18
CA GLN A 459 33.58 -11.32 30.60
C GLN A 459 34.14 -12.51 31.40
N GLN A 460 34.89 -12.21 32.47
CA GLN A 460 35.62 -13.18 33.27
C GLN A 460 34.90 -13.49 34.60
N PHE A 461 34.80 -14.79 34.93
CA PHE A 461 34.20 -15.30 36.16
C PHE A 461 35.09 -16.35 36.82
N SER A 462 35.53 -16.10 38.06
CA SER A 462 36.41 -17.02 38.79
C SER A 462 35.64 -18.07 39.61
N PHE A 463 36.14 -19.30 39.58
CA PHE A 463 35.64 -20.48 40.30
C PHE A 463 36.78 -21.20 41.04
N THR A 464 36.47 -22.27 41.78
CA THR A 464 37.51 -23.05 42.50
C THR A 464 38.41 -23.79 41.51
N GLU A 465 37.83 -24.23 40.40
CA GLU A 465 38.45 -25.02 39.36
C GLU A 465 39.26 -24.18 38.36
N GLY A 466 39.03 -22.86 38.28
CA GLY A 466 39.65 -21.99 37.28
C GLY A 466 38.82 -20.76 36.95
N GLU A 467 39.02 -20.21 35.75
CA GLU A 467 38.35 -19.01 35.26
C GLU A 467 37.52 -19.32 34.00
N LEU A 468 36.25 -18.95 34.00
CA LEU A 468 35.37 -19.01 32.84
C LEU A 468 35.33 -17.64 32.15
N PHE A 469 35.41 -17.66 30.84
CA PHE A 469 35.29 -16.49 30.00
C PHE A 469 34.10 -16.67 29.05
N ILE A 470 33.22 -15.66 28.96
CA ILE A 470 32.02 -15.68 28.12
C ILE A 470 31.72 -14.31 27.52
N THR A 471 31.28 -14.25 26.26
CA THR A 471 30.79 -13.03 25.59
C THR A 471 29.27 -12.98 25.52
N LEU A 472 28.70 -11.81 25.20
CA LEU A 472 27.26 -11.67 24.94
C LEU A 472 26.82 -12.45 23.70
N GLU A 473 27.71 -12.63 22.73
CA GLU A 473 27.47 -13.37 21.49
C GLU A 473 27.66 -14.89 21.63
N GLY A 474 28.00 -15.40 22.83
CA GLY A 474 28.01 -16.83 23.10
C GLY A 474 29.36 -17.53 22.90
N GLU A 475 30.46 -16.80 22.78
CA GLU A 475 31.80 -17.41 22.81
C GLU A 475 32.17 -17.78 24.26
N ILE A 476 32.60 -19.03 24.48
CA ILE A 476 32.92 -19.55 25.82
C ILE A 476 34.25 -20.30 25.82
N ARG A 477 35.11 -20.02 26.80
CA ARG A 477 36.34 -20.79 27.08
C ARG A 477 36.63 -20.83 28.58
N PHE A 478 37.48 -21.76 28.99
CA PHE A 478 37.85 -21.97 30.39
C PHE A 478 39.36 -22.12 30.57
N GLU A 479 39.91 -21.51 31.62
CA GLU A 479 41.30 -21.64 32.04
C GLU A 479 41.36 -22.36 33.41
N PRO A 480 41.80 -23.63 33.48
CA PRO A 480 41.83 -24.38 34.72
C PRO A 480 42.99 -23.95 35.63
N ASN A 481 42.78 -24.08 36.94
CA ASN A 481 43.86 -24.05 37.92
C ASN A 481 44.71 -25.32 37.79
N ARG A 482 46.00 -25.21 38.14
CA ARG A 482 47.02 -26.24 37.91
C ARG A 482 46.96 -27.45 38.85
N ASN A 483 46.66 -27.21 40.13
CA ASN A 483 46.86 -28.14 41.24
C ASN A 483 45.49 -28.45 41.86
N LEU A 484 44.57 -28.96 41.05
CA LEU A 484 43.25 -29.40 41.48
C LEU A 484 43.37 -30.79 42.08
N ASP A 485 42.69 -31.02 43.20
CA ASP A 485 42.78 -32.28 43.92
C ASP A 485 41.83 -33.33 43.30
N HIS A 486 42.36 -34.11 42.37
CA HIS A 486 41.71 -35.31 41.84
C HIS A 486 42.73 -36.37 41.40
N THR A 487 42.26 -37.53 40.94
CA THR A 487 43.13 -38.64 40.53
C THR A 487 43.03 -38.90 39.04
N ALA A 488 44.04 -39.54 38.45
CA ALA A 488 44.06 -39.96 37.04
C ALA A 488 42.92 -40.90 36.60
N SER A 489 42.07 -41.34 37.53
CA SER A 489 40.86 -42.14 37.24
C SER A 489 39.55 -41.35 37.40
N GLU A 490 39.64 -40.08 37.76
CA GLU A 490 38.52 -39.20 38.07
C GLU A 490 38.65 -37.90 37.28
N ASP A 491 37.61 -37.52 36.56
CA ASP A 491 37.54 -36.21 35.91
C ASP A 491 36.72 -35.25 36.79
N ILE A 492 37.12 -33.98 36.82
CA ILE A 492 36.27 -32.92 37.35
C ILE A 492 35.29 -32.52 36.25
N VAL A 493 34.00 -32.81 36.44
CA VAL A 493 32.94 -32.50 35.47
C VAL A 493 32.01 -31.43 36.02
N LYS A 494 31.81 -30.35 35.24
CA LYS A 494 30.96 -29.21 35.61
C LYS A 494 29.93 -28.92 34.53
N SER A 495 28.75 -28.50 34.97
CA SER A 495 27.64 -28.13 34.09
C SER A 495 27.50 -26.62 34.06
N ILE A 496 27.63 -26.05 32.86
CA ILE A 496 27.45 -24.63 32.57
C ILE A 496 26.17 -24.49 31.75
N VAL A 497 25.08 -24.00 32.36
CA VAL A 497 23.83 -23.78 31.63
C VAL A 497 23.75 -22.32 31.24
N VAL A 498 23.94 -22.01 29.96
CA VAL A 498 23.80 -20.67 29.40
C VAL A 498 22.34 -20.36 29.11
N THR A 499 21.96 -19.09 29.28
CA THR A 499 20.62 -18.56 28.98
C THR A 499 20.77 -17.37 28.05
N SER A 500 20.12 -17.42 26.90
CA SER A 500 19.98 -16.28 25.99
C SER A 500 18.62 -15.62 26.17
N ASN A 501 18.58 -14.31 25.92
CA ASN A 501 17.36 -13.58 25.62
C ASN A 501 17.58 -12.73 24.37
N ASP A 502 16.50 -12.49 23.65
CA ASP A 502 16.42 -11.60 22.50
C ASP A 502 15.56 -10.36 22.79
N SER A 503 15.16 -9.62 21.76
CA SER A 503 14.53 -8.31 21.91
C SER A 503 13.14 -8.40 22.52
N ASP A 504 12.39 -9.46 22.21
CA ASP A 504 11.07 -9.70 22.77
C ASP A 504 11.10 -10.55 24.06
N ASN A 505 12.27 -10.75 24.67
CA ASN A 505 12.42 -11.48 25.92
C ASN A 505 12.03 -12.97 25.84
N ASP A 506 12.09 -13.57 24.67
CA ASP A 506 12.12 -15.02 24.57
C ASP A 506 13.36 -15.57 25.28
N VAL A 507 13.25 -16.74 25.89
CA VAL A 507 14.32 -17.33 26.70
C VAL A 507 14.65 -18.71 26.19
N LEU A 508 15.91 -18.91 25.81
CA LEU A 508 16.45 -20.22 25.46
C LEU A 508 17.65 -20.58 26.32
N THR A 509 17.77 -21.86 26.68
CA THR A 509 18.88 -22.35 27.50
C THR A 509 19.59 -23.52 26.84
N SER A 510 20.90 -23.58 27.03
CA SER A 510 21.71 -24.71 26.58
C SER A 510 22.76 -25.09 27.61
N THR A 511 23.29 -26.32 27.53
CA THR A 511 24.29 -26.84 28.46
C THR A 511 25.64 -27.04 27.77
N VAL A 512 26.67 -26.45 28.37
CA VAL A 512 28.08 -26.72 28.10
C VAL A 512 28.65 -27.58 29.22
N THR A 513 29.33 -28.67 28.86
CA THR A 513 29.98 -29.55 29.83
C THR A 513 31.47 -29.23 29.88
N LEU A 514 31.99 -28.89 31.05
CA LEU A 514 33.43 -28.75 31.28
C LEU A 514 33.97 -30.04 31.89
N THR A 515 35.00 -30.61 31.29
CA THR A 515 35.74 -31.78 31.76
C THR A 515 37.19 -31.40 31.97
N ILE A 516 37.68 -31.50 33.21
CA ILE A 516 39.10 -31.36 33.53
C ILE A 516 39.66 -32.73 33.88
N THR A 517 40.61 -33.22 33.07
CA THR A 517 41.32 -34.47 33.31
C THR A 517 42.61 -34.20 34.08
N ASP A 518 42.96 -35.12 34.98
CA ASP A 518 44.18 -35.03 35.79
C ASP A 518 45.41 -34.93 34.88
N GLY A 519 46.38 -34.13 35.30
CA GLY A 519 47.58 -33.86 34.53
C GLY A 519 48.75 -34.81 34.83
N ASP A 520 49.97 -34.30 34.65
CA ASP A 520 51.16 -35.11 34.91
C ASP A 520 51.50 -35.10 36.41
N ILE A 521 51.84 -36.30 36.92
CA ILE A 521 52.36 -36.46 38.28
C ILE A 521 53.74 -35.79 38.45
N PRO A 522 54.11 -35.36 39.67
CA PRO A 522 55.42 -34.73 39.91
C PRO A 522 56.61 -35.66 39.63
N THR A 523 57.77 -35.06 39.30
CA THR A 523 59.01 -35.81 39.01
C THR A 523 60.10 -35.56 40.04
N ILE A 524 60.85 -36.61 40.40
CA ILE A 524 62.11 -36.48 41.14
C ILE A 524 63.24 -36.34 40.12
N ASP A 525 63.94 -35.21 40.11
CA ASP A 525 64.98 -34.92 39.12
C ASP A 525 66.33 -35.48 39.55
N ALA A 526 66.67 -35.34 40.84
CA ALA A 526 67.88 -35.92 41.40
C ALA A 526 67.77 -36.17 42.91
N VAL A 527 68.34 -37.30 43.34
CA VAL A 527 68.59 -37.61 44.74
C VAL A 527 70.11 -37.65 44.94
N PRO A 528 70.73 -36.64 45.59
CA PRO A 528 72.17 -36.62 45.79
C PRO A 528 72.65 -37.79 46.65
N SER A 529 73.86 -38.28 46.37
CA SER A 529 74.46 -39.37 47.16
C SER A 529 75.04 -38.85 48.47
N VAL A 530 74.94 -39.66 49.52
CA VAL A 530 75.62 -39.43 50.80
C VAL A 530 76.88 -40.27 50.91
N THR A 531 77.95 -39.70 51.46
CA THR A 531 79.22 -40.37 51.72
C THR A 531 79.66 -40.09 53.15
N LEU A 532 79.52 -41.10 54.00
CA LEU A 532 79.87 -41.04 55.41
C LEU A 532 81.01 -42.02 55.72
N SER A 533 81.74 -41.76 56.81
CA SER A 533 82.84 -42.63 57.25
C SER A 533 82.62 -43.11 58.67
N GLU A 534 82.64 -44.43 58.86
CA GLU A 534 82.57 -45.09 60.17
C GLU A 534 83.76 -44.75 61.07
N THR A 535 84.87 -44.27 60.50
CA THR A 535 86.05 -43.75 61.24
C THR A 535 85.64 -42.77 62.34
N ASN A 536 84.59 -41.98 62.09
CA ASN A 536 84.15 -40.89 62.95
C ASN A 536 83.05 -41.26 63.96
N LEU A 537 82.54 -42.50 63.91
CA LEU A 537 81.59 -43.03 64.89
C LEU A 537 82.26 -43.12 66.28
N SER A 538 81.47 -43.24 67.34
CA SER A 538 81.97 -43.27 68.72
C SER A 538 82.95 -44.41 69.01
N ASP A 539 82.81 -45.52 68.30
CA ASP A 539 83.67 -46.71 68.33
C ASP A 539 84.59 -46.81 67.10
N GLY A 540 84.63 -45.77 66.28
CA GLY A 540 85.50 -45.66 65.11
C GLY A 540 86.96 -45.41 65.48
N SER A 541 87.84 -45.43 64.47
CA SER A 541 89.29 -45.25 64.64
C SER A 541 89.72 -43.78 64.85
N ALA A 542 88.84 -42.80 64.61
CA ALA A 542 89.01 -41.39 64.99
C ALA A 542 87.66 -40.75 65.40
N PRO A 543 87.12 -41.06 66.59
CA PRO A 543 85.78 -40.63 67.01
C PRO A 543 85.63 -39.10 67.05
N SER A 544 84.56 -38.58 66.45
CA SER A 544 84.29 -37.13 66.38
C SER A 544 83.55 -36.57 67.61
N GLY A 545 82.93 -37.44 68.42
CA GLY A 545 82.10 -37.05 69.57
C GLY A 545 80.73 -36.47 69.21
N SER A 546 80.38 -36.39 67.92
CA SER A 546 79.07 -35.97 67.40
C SER A 546 78.47 -37.06 66.51
N ALA A 547 77.17 -36.95 66.19
CA ALA A 547 76.54 -37.84 65.21
C ALA A 547 77.20 -37.67 63.83
N VAL A 548 77.46 -38.79 63.14
CA VAL A 548 77.98 -38.79 61.77
C VAL A 548 76.79 -38.64 60.83
N SER A 549 76.57 -37.44 60.30
CA SER A 549 75.42 -37.11 59.47
C SER A 549 75.81 -36.26 58.26
N GLN A 550 75.04 -36.36 57.18
CA GLN A 550 75.10 -35.50 56.00
C GLN A 550 73.68 -35.10 55.62
N THR A 551 73.51 -33.85 55.18
CA THR A 551 72.25 -33.32 54.69
C THR A 551 72.41 -32.98 53.22
N GLU A 552 71.48 -33.46 52.41
CA GLU A 552 71.41 -33.19 50.97
C GLU A 552 70.00 -32.71 50.62
N THR A 553 69.84 -32.11 49.45
CA THR A 553 68.55 -31.60 48.96
C THR A 553 68.13 -32.38 47.73
N ILE A 554 66.96 -33.00 47.78
CA ILE A 554 66.33 -33.61 46.61
C ILE A 554 65.86 -32.48 45.69
N THR A 555 66.20 -32.57 44.41
CA THR A 555 65.63 -31.69 43.39
C THR A 555 64.47 -32.40 42.71
N PHE A 556 63.37 -31.69 42.54
CA PHE A 556 62.12 -32.19 41.99
C PHE A 556 61.43 -31.09 41.19
N THR A 557 60.52 -31.49 40.32
CA THR A 557 59.69 -30.59 39.54
C THR A 557 58.23 -30.86 39.87
N ASN A 558 57.52 -29.81 40.32
CA ASN A 558 56.06 -29.83 40.40
C ASN A 558 55.53 -29.80 38.96
N GLN A 559 54.67 -30.75 38.64
CA GLN A 559 54.07 -30.88 37.32
C GLN A 559 52.67 -30.26 37.37
N SER A 560 51.61 -31.04 37.19
CA SER A 560 50.25 -30.56 37.43
C SER A 560 50.02 -30.45 38.94
N ASP A 561 50.30 -31.51 39.68
CA ASP A 561 50.30 -31.47 41.15
C ASP A 561 51.57 -30.85 41.76
N ASP A 562 51.39 -30.26 42.95
CA ASP A 562 52.49 -29.95 43.85
C ASP A 562 52.95 -31.20 44.61
N VAL A 563 54.27 -31.38 44.78
CA VAL A 563 54.81 -32.43 45.65
C VAL A 563 54.37 -32.17 47.10
N ALA A 564 53.52 -33.05 47.62
CA ALA A 564 53.06 -32.96 49.01
C ALA A 564 54.07 -33.52 50.03
N SER A 565 54.81 -34.60 49.68
CA SER A 565 55.81 -35.21 50.58
C SER A 565 56.75 -36.17 49.84
N PHE A 566 57.89 -36.47 50.46
CA PHE A 566 58.78 -37.57 50.06
C PHE A 566 58.64 -38.74 51.02
N ARG A 567 58.65 -39.96 50.49
CA ARG A 567 58.61 -41.20 51.28
C ARG A 567 59.62 -42.21 50.76
N ILE A 568 60.07 -43.09 51.64
CA ILE A 568 60.84 -44.28 51.26
C ILE A 568 59.88 -45.46 51.30
N GLU A 569 59.85 -46.25 50.23
CA GLU A 569 59.11 -47.51 50.19
C GLU A 569 59.93 -48.62 50.88
N PRO A 570 59.55 -49.08 52.09
CA PRO A 570 60.37 -50.01 52.84
C PRO A 570 60.56 -51.36 52.16
N THR A 571 59.58 -51.77 51.36
CA THR A 571 59.62 -53.06 50.65
C THR A 571 60.65 -53.10 49.50
N GLU A 572 61.08 -51.93 49.02
CA GLU A 572 62.10 -51.79 47.98
C GLU A 572 63.53 -51.67 48.57
N PHE A 573 63.66 -51.50 49.89
CA PHE A 573 64.96 -51.36 50.55
C PHE A 573 65.65 -52.71 50.80
N ASN A 574 66.95 -52.78 50.48
CA ASN A 574 67.83 -53.93 50.75
C ASN A 574 67.26 -55.29 50.28
N VAL A 575 66.57 -55.30 49.14
CA VAL A 575 66.03 -56.53 48.53
C VAL A 575 67.18 -57.51 48.26
N GLY A 576 67.20 -58.63 48.98
CA GLY A 576 68.28 -59.64 48.93
C GLY A 576 69.20 -59.67 50.15
N GLY A 577 69.03 -58.76 51.12
CA GLY A 577 69.66 -58.82 52.44
C GLY A 577 71.18 -58.73 52.46
N VAL A 578 71.75 -58.00 51.49
CA VAL A 578 73.20 -57.85 51.32
C VAL A 578 73.76 -56.84 52.30
N LEU A 579 73.04 -55.75 52.58
CA LEU A 579 73.42 -54.78 53.60
C LEU A 579 73.18 -55.38 54.99
N LYS A 580 74.25 -55.48 55.78
CA LYS A 580 74.23 -56.07 57.13
C LYS A 580 74.89 -55.15 58.14
N SER A 581 74.38 -55.17 59.37
CA SER A 581 75.05 -54.61 60.55
C SER A 581 75.16 -55.70 61.61
N ASN A 582 76.36 -55.86 62.20
CA ASN A 582 76.66 -56.96 63.14
C ASN A 582 76.29 -58.37 62.62
N GLY A 583 76.30 -58.58 61.30
CA GLY A 583 75.97 -59.85 60.66
C GLY A 583 74.47 -60.11 60.40
N PHE A 584 73.59 -59.24 60.91
CA PHE A 584 72.14 -59.28 60.66
C PHE A 584 71.77 -58.36 59.49
N SER A 585 70.74 -58.74 58.72
CA SER A 585 70.25 -57.91 57.59
C SER A 585 69.64 -56.62 58.13
N VAL A 586 69.97 -55.49 57.50
CA VAL A 586 69.35 -54.20 57.84
C VAL A 586 67.99 -54.11 57.15
N GLU A 587 66.97 -53.77 57.92
CA GLU A 587 65.61 -53.47 57.47
C GLU A 587 65.33 -51.97 57.69
N ILE A 588 64.33 -51.42 57.02
CA ILE A 588 63.92 -50.02 57.21
C ILE A 588 62.42 -49.96 57.50
N LYS A 589 62.01 -48.99 58.32
CA LYS A 589 60.60 -48.66 58.52
C LYS A 589 60.42 -47.18 58.81
N GLU A 590 59.23 -46.66 58.56
CA GLU A 590 58.88 -45.31 59.01
C GLU A 590 58.69 -45.29 60.54
N ASP A 591 59.16 -44.22 61.17
CA ASP A 591 58.94 -43.95 62.58
C ASP A 591 57.51 -43.45 62.78
N SER A 592 56.66 -44.29 63.37
CA SER A 592 55.27 -43.94 63.70
C SER A 592 55.10 -42.70 64.57
N ALA A 593 56.13 -42.29 65.32
CA ALA A 593 56.08 -41.08 66.14
C ALA A 593 56.44 -39.80 65.36
N ASN A 594 57.16 -39.94 64.24
CA ASN A 594 57.68 -38.83 63.43
C ASN A 594 57.53 -39.17 61.93
N PRO A 595 56.34 -38.97 61.33
CA PRO A 595 56.12 -39.19 59.90
C PRO A 595 57.15 -38.47 59.03
N GLY A 596 57.62 -39.11 57.96
CA GLY A 596 58.74 -38.65 57.13
C GLY A 596 60.14 -38.97 57.68
N THR A 597 60.23 -39.59 58.86
CA THR A 597 61.48 -40.16 59.41
C THR A 597 61.49 -41.67 59.29
N TYR A 598 62.58 -42.23 58.78
CA TYR A 598 62.79 -43.65 58.56
C TYR A 598 63.97 -44.15 59.41
N ILE A 599 63.78 -45.27 60.08
CA ILE A 599 64.77 -45.90 60.94
C ILE A 599 65.23 -47.17 60.23
N GLY A 600 66.52 -47.23 59.87
CA GLY A 600 67.19 -48.46 59.49
C GLY A 600 67.60 -49.22 60.75
N PHE A 601 67.21 -50.48 60.90
CA PHE A 601 67.45 -51.28 62.10
C PHE A 601 67.86 -52.71 61.76
N ILE A 602 68.45 -53.41 62.73
CA ILE A 602 68.59 -54.86 62.70
C ILE A 602 67.71 -55.49 63.77
N THR A 603 67.21 -56.69 63.50
CA THR A 603 66.58 -57.52 64.52
C THR A 603 67.61 -58.53 65.02
N ASP A 604 68.02 -58.40 66.28
CA ASP A 604 69.01 -59.32 66.86
C ASP A 604 68.41 -60.71 67.16
N GLY A 605 69.25 -61.66 67.59
CA GLY A 605 68.81 -63.02 67.92
C GLY A 605 67.82 -63.13 69.10
N SER A 606 67.48 -62.01 69.76
CA SER A 606 66.47 -61.89 70.81
C SER A 606 65.18 -61.21 70.35
N ASN A 607 65.05 -60.93 69.05
CA ASN A 607 63.96 -60.15 68.43
C ASN A 607 63.90 -58.69 68.90
N THR A 608 65.03 -58.12 69.33
CA THR A 608 65.10 -56.69 69.66
C THR A 608 65.53 -55.92 68.42
N GLU A 609 64.77 -54.88 68.07
CA GLU A 609 65.15 -53.94 67.01
C GLU A 609 66.22 -52.97 67.53
N ILE A 610 67.35 -52.94 66.85
CA ILE A 610 68.48 -52.07 67.18
C ILE A 610 68.66 -51.08 66.03
N PRO A 611 68.48 -49.76 66.27
CA PRO A 611 68.69 -48.74 65.24
C PRO A 611 70.14 -48.75 64.73
N VAL A 612 70.31 -48.64 63.43
CA VAL A 612 71.59 -48.59 62.72
C VAL A 612 71.82 -47.20 62.12
N PHE A 613 70.80 -46.64 61.47
CA PHE A 613 70.83 -45.27 60.94
C PHE A 613 69.41 -44.69 60.90
N THR A 614 69.31 -43.38 60.71
CA THR A 614 68.04 -42.67 60.51
C THR A 614 68.11 -41.78 59.28
N ILE A 615 67.03 -41.70 58.52
CA ILE A 615 66.84 -40.75 57.41
C ILE A 615 65.59 -39.95 57.73
N SER A 616 65.65 -38.62 57.64
CA SER A 616 64.49 -37.76 57.88
C SER A 616 64.34 -36.77 56.74
N PHE A 617 63.15 -36.70 56.16
CA PHE A 617 62.79 -35.61 55.25
C PHE A 617 62.35 -34.39 56.08
N SER A 618 62.84 -33.21 55.72
CA SER A 618 62.31 -31.96 56.27
C SER A 618 60.87 -31.76 55.77
N ALA A 619 60.04 -31.18 56.62
CA ALA A 619 58.68 -30.77 56.27
C ALA A 619 58.66 -29.68 55.20
#